data_AF-A0A7X6DA05-F1
#
_entry.id   AF-A0A7X6DA05-F1
#
_cell.length_a   1.000
_cell.length_b   1.000
_cell.length_c   1.000
_cell.angle_alpha   90.00
_cell.angle_beta   90.00
_cell.angle_gamma   90.00
#
_symmetry.space_group_name_H-M   'P 1'
#
loop_
_entity.id
_entity.type
_entity.pdbx_description
1 polymer ?
#
loop_
_entity_poly.entity_id
_entity_poly.type
_entity_poly.pdbx_seq_one_letter_code
_entity_poly.pdbx_strand_id
1 'polypeptide(L)'
;MTTKRYSEEFKQSMIRPKNGGRSATSLLKEYNVSVSTICKWIQQDDSNNTNVLSIKERELIKENKQLKEESDILKRTELVKKSLHKKFYFLCVNFCVFVDKFLFKIY
;
A
#
# COMPACT_ATOMS: atom_id res chain seq x y z
N MET A 1 -44.50 -13.79 -15.32
CA MET A 1 -43.42 -13.51 -14.36
C MET A 1 -43.16 -12.00 -14.37
N THR A 2 -43.43 -11.29 -13.27
CA THR A 2 -43.26 -9.84 -13.19
C THR A 2 -41.79 -9.51 -12.92
N THR A 3 -41.09 -8.97 -13.91
CA THR A 3 -39.73 -8.46 -13.77
C THR A 3 -39.74 -7.23 -12.86
N LYS A 4 -39.41 -7.41 -11.57
CA LYS A 4 -39.11 -6.28 -10.69
C LYS A 4 -37.89 -5.55 -11.23
N ARG A 5 -38.08 -4.36 -11.80
CA ARG A 5 -37.00 -3.47 -12.20
C ARG A 5 -36.73 -2.49 -11.06
N TYR A 6 -35.48 -2.48 -10.60
CA TYR A 6 -35.00 -1.51 -9.62
C TYR A 6 -34.47 -0.27 -10.34
N SER A 7 -34.74 0.90 -9.79
CA SER A 7 -34.22 2.16 -10.33
C SER A 7 -32.70 2.27 -10.11
N GLU A 8 -32.03 3.08 -10.92
CA GLU A 8 -30.56 3.16 -10.89
C GLU A 8 -30.05 3.83 -9.61
N GLU A 9 -30.81 4.82 -9.10
CA GLU A 9 -30.54 5.49 -7.83
C GLU A 9 -30.61 4.51 -6.66
N PHE A 10 -31.55 3.57 -6.73
CA PHE A 10 -31.69 2.51 -5.73
C PHE A 10 -30.47 1.57 -5.75
N LYS A 11 -30.03 1.11 -6.92
CA LYS A 11 -28.83 0.27 -7.05
C LYS A 11 -27.59 0.98 -6.52
N GLN A 12 -27.38 2.24 -6.91
CA GLN A 12 -26.25 3.06 -6.45
C GLN A 12 -26.27 3.26 -4.92
N SER A 13 -27.45 3.45 -4.33
CA SER A 13 -27.58 3.56 -2.86
C SER A 13 -27.24 2.27 -2.10
N MET A 14 -27.34 1.12 -2.77
CA MET A 14 -27.04 -0.21 -2.22
C MET A 14 -25.56 -0.58 -2.38
N ILE A 15 -24.91 -0.15 -3.47
CA ILE A 15 -23.49 -0.42 -3.77
C ILE A 15 -22.59 0.54 -2.98
N ARG A 16 -23.01 1.79 -2.83
CA ARG A 16 -22.22 2.81 -2.13
C ARG A 16 -22.03 2.41 -0.66
N PRO A 17 -20.79 2.23 -0.19
CA PRO A 17 -20.55 1.99 1.23
C PRO A 17 -20.95 3.26 2.00
N LYS A 18 -22.10 3.23 2.69
CA LYS A 18 -22.44 4.27 3.67
C LYS A 18 -21.43 4.13 4.81
N ASN A 19 -20.73 5.22 5.15
CA ASN A 19 -19.69 5.35 6.19
C ASN A 19 -20.13 5.00 7.63
N GLY A 20 -20.87 3.91 7.83
CA GLY A 20 -21.57 3.60 9.08
C GLY A 20 -22.05 2.16 9.17
N GLY A 21 -21.25 1.19 8.71
CA GLY A 21 -21.39 -0.22 9.12
C GLY A 21 -22.72 -0.91 8.82
N ARG A 22 -23.49 -0.46 7.81
CA ARG A 22 -24.68 -1.20 7.37
C ARG A 22 -24.26 -2.48 6.66
N SER A 23 -24.20 -3.58 7.42
CA SER A 23 -23.97 -4.93 6.93
C SER A 23 -25.05 -5.34 5.91
N ALA A 24 -24.66 -6.12 4.88
CA ALA A 24 -25.54 -6.71 3.88
C ALA A 24 -26.78 -7.42 4.48
N THR A 25 -26.67 -7.92 5.72
CA THR A 25 -27.77 -8.56 6.46
C THR A 25 -28.87 -7.58 6.89
N SER A 26 -28.55 -6.32 7.17
CA SER A 26 -29.53 -5.29 7.51
C SER A 26 -30.30 -4.84 6.27
N LEU A 27 -29.60 -4.73 5.14
CA LEU A 27 -30.19 -4.39 3.84
C LEU A 27 -31.17 -5.47 3.34
N LEU A 28 -30.88 -6.74 3.63
CA LEU A 28 -31.76 -7.87 3.34
C LEU A 28 -33.11 -7.75 4.07
N LYS A 29 -33.10 -7.35 5.36
CA LYS A 29 -34.33 -7.23 6.17
C LYS A 29 -35.19 -6.03 5.78
N GLU A 30 -34.57 -4.91 5.46
CA GLU A 30 -35.27 -3.63 5.22
C GLU A 30 -35.80 -3.53 3.79
N TYR A 31 -35.11 -4.13 2.81
CA TYR A 31 -35.44 -3.99 1.39
C TYR A 31 -35.85 -5.29 0.69
N ASN A 32 -35.79 -6.44 1.38
CA ASN A 32 -36.11 -7.77 0.84
C ASN A 32 -35.30 -8.13 -0.44
N VAL A 33 -34.09 -7.56 -0.57
CA VAL A 33 -33.18 -7.78 -1.69
C VAL A 33 -32.16 -8.84 -1.28
N SER A 34 -32.05 -9.91 -2.07
CA SER A 34 -31.10 -10.98 -1.80
C SER A 34 -29.65 -10.51 -1.90
N VAL A 35 -28.78 -11.04 -1.04
CA VAL A 35 -27.33 -10.73 -1.05
C VAL A 35 -26.70 -11.01 -2.40
N SER A 36 -27.15 -12.06 -3.10
CA SER A 36 -26.66 -12.40 -4.44
C SER A 36 -27.01 -11.34 -5.49
N THR A 37 -28.14 -10.65 -5.35
CA THR A 37 -28.51 -9.53 -6.22
C THR A 37 -27.60 -8.32 -5.99
N ILE A 38 -27.29 -8.01 -4.73
CA ILE A 38 -26.37 -6.92 -4.37
C ILE A 38 -24.95 -7.23 -4.86
N CYS A 39 -24.45 -8.46 -4.67
CA CYS A 39 -23.15 -8.87 -5.20
C CYS A 39 -23.09 -8.76 -6.72
N LYS A 40 -24.17 -9.09 -7.44
CA LYS A 40 -24.25 -8.91 -8.89
C LYS A 40 -24.19 -7.43 -9.28
N TRP A 41 -24.86 -6.55 -8.54
CA TRP A 41 -24.80 -5.10 -8.79
C TRP A 41 -23.41 -4.53 -8.51
N ILE A 42 -22.75 -4.97 -7.43
CA ILE A 42 -21.35 -4.60 -7.15
C ILE A 42 -20.44 -5.04 -8.29
N GLN A 43 -20.54 -6.29 -8.73
CA GLN A 43 -19.75 -6.81 -9.87
C GLN A 43 -20.05 -6.10 -11.20
N GLN A 44 -21.27 -5.58 -11.39
CA GLN A 44 -21.68 -4.84 -12.59
C GLN A 44 -21.25 -3.37 -12.55
N ASP A 45 -21.21 -2.75 -11.38
CA ASP A 45 -20.68 -1.39 -11.18
C ASP A 45 -19.14 -1.40 -11.24
N ASP A 46 -18.53 -2.49 -10.79
CA ASP A 46 -17.15 -2.88 -11.06
C ASP A 46 -16.91 -3.24 -12.55
N SER A 47 -17.78 -2.87 -13.49
CA SER A 47 -17.53 -3.03 -14.94
C SER A 47 -16.28 -2.27 -15.42
N ASN A 48 -15.68 -1.41 -14.59
CA ASN A 48 -14.35 -0.85 -14.84
C ASN A 48 -13.21 -1.84 -14.52
N ASN A 49 -13.53 -3.01 -13.96
CA ASN A 49 -12.66 -4.17 -13.76
C ASN A 49 -12.64 -5.07 -15.02
N THR A 50 -12.90 -4.49 -16.19
CA THR A 50 -12.69 -5.15 -17.48
C THR A 50 -11.20 -5.06 -17.81
N ASN A 51 -10.37 -5.89 -17.18
CA ASN A 51 -9.09 -6.49 -17.62
C ASN A 51 -8.20 -5.76 -18.66
N VAL A 52 -8.30 -4.44 -18.74
CA VAL A 52 -7.66 -3.55 -19.71
C VAL A 52 -7.36 -2.31 -18.89
N LEU A 53 -6.25 -2.37 -18.16
CA LEU A 53 -5.66 -1.19 -17.52
C LEU A 53 -5.68 -0.04 -18.52
N SER A 54 -6.35 1.06 -18.16
CA SER A 54 -6.35 2.29 -18.93
C SER A 54 -4.90 2.70 -19.19
N ILE A 55 -4.62 3.33 -20.33
CA ILE A 55 -3.25 3.72 -20.73
C ILE A 55 -2.53 4.45 -19.58
N LYS A 56 -3.27 5.36 -18.91
CA LYS A 56 -2.80 6.10 -17.74
C LYS A 56 -2.47 5.20 -16.53
N GLU A 57 -3.26 4.16 -16.28
CA GLU A 57 -2.98 3.23 -15.18
C GLU A 57 -1.73 2.40 -15.45
N ARG A 58 -1.48 2.02 -16.71
CA ARG A 58 -0.24 1.32 -17.10
C ARG A 58 0.99 2.20 -16.95
N GLU A 59 0.88 3.48 -17.33
CA GLU A 59 1.94 4.47 -17.14
C GLU A 59 2.24 4.65 -15.64
N LEU A 60 1.20 4.83 -14.82
CA LEU A 60 1.35 4.95 -13.37
C LEU A 60 1.96 3.70 -12.73
N ILE A 61 1.66 2.51 -13.23
CA ILE A 61 2.28 1.26 -12.74
C ILE A 61 3.76 1.21 -13.10
N LYS A 62 4.13 1.60 -14.33
CA LYS A 62 5.53 1.65 -14.76
C LYS A 62 6.34 2.65 -13.95
N GLU A 63 5.82 3.86 -13.77
CA GLU A 63 6.45 4.90 -12.98
C GLU A 63 6.60 4.47 -11.51
N ASN A 64 5.56 3.91 -10.90
CA ASN A 64 5.64 3.38 -9.53
C ASN A 64 6.68 2.26 -9.39
N LYS A 65 6.86 1.43 -10.42
CA LYS A 65 7.87 0.38 -10.39
C LYS A 65 9.28 0.99 -10.41
N GLN A 66 9.53 1.94 -11.31
CA GLN A 66 10.82 2.64 -11.40
C GLN A 66 11.14 3.39 -10.10
N LEU A 67 10.17 4.15 -9.56
CA LEU A 67 10.34 4.88 -8.31
C LEU A 67 10.64 3.96 -7.11
N LYS A 68 10.05 2.76 -7.07
CA LYS A 68 10.37 1.77 -6.03
C LYS A 68 11.80 1.25 -6.16
N GLU A 69 12.24 0.96 -7.37
CA GLU A 69 13.63 0.53 -7.63
C GLU A 69 14.63 1.60 -7.21
N GLU A 70 14.38 2.87 -7.57
CA GLU A 70 15.20 4.01 -7.13
C GLU A 70 15.21 4.16 -5.60
N SER A 71 14.05 4.08 -4.96
CA SER A 71 13.93 4.15 -3.49
C SER A 71 14.72 3.03 -2.80
N ASP A 72 14.71 1.82 -3.34
CA ASP A 72 15.44 0.68 -2.79
C ASP A 72 16.96 0.83 -2.93
N ILE A 73 17.44 1.35 -4.06
CA ILE A 73 18.87 1.67 -4.25
C ILE A 73 19.32 2.73 -3.24
N LEU A 74 18.52 3.78 -3.05
CA LEU A 74 18.81 4.84 -2.10
C LEU A 74 18.89 4.31 -0.66
N LYS A 75 17.92 3.49 -0.24
CA LYS A 75 17.93 2.86 1.10
C LYS A 75 19.15 1.98 1.31
N ARG A 76 19.52 1.15 0.33
CA ARG A 76 20.73 0.31 0.42
C ARG A 76 21.98 1.17 0.59
N THR A 77 22.10 2.25 -0.17
CA THR A 77 23.22 3.18 -0.08
C THR A 77 23.30 3.85 1.29
N GLU A 78 22.16 4.26 1.85
CA GLU A 78 22.08 4.83 3.20
C GLU A 78 22.55 3.84 4.28
N LEU A 79 22.13 2.56 4.17
CA LEU A 79 22.56 1.50 5.09
C LEU A 79 24.07 1.25 5.01
N VAL A 80 24.62 1.19 3.79
CA VAL A 80 26.07 1.04 3.58
C VAL A 80 26.83 2.22 4.19
N LYS A 81 26.36 3.46 3.95
CA LYS A 81 26.97 4.67 4.52
C LYS A 81 26.95 4.65 6.05
N LYS A 82 25.83 4.27 6.67
CA LYS A 82 25.72 4.11 8.13
C LYS A 82 26.69 3.06 8.68
N SER A 83 26.82 1.92 7.98
CA SER A 83 27.77 0.86 8.35
C SER A 83 29.23 1.33 8.25
N LEU A 84 29.59 2.03 7.17
CA LEU A 84 30.90 2.63 6.99
C LEU A 84 31.21 3.66 8.08
N HIS A 85 30.27 4.55 8.38
CA HIS A 85 30.45 5.54 9.45
C HIS A 85 30.68 4.88 10.81
N LYS A 86 29.94 3.81 11.13
CA LYS A 86 30.13 3.05 12.37
C LYS A 86 31.50 2.36 12.41
N LYS A 87 31.94 1.76 11.30
CA LYS A 87 33.28 1.15 11.20
C LYS A 87 34.38 2.19 11.35
N PHE A 88 34.24 3.33 10.69
CA PHE A 88 35.18 4.46 10.81
C PHE A 88 35.27 4.95 12.25
N TYR A 89 34.14 5.20 12.90
CA TYR A 89 34.08 5.60 14.31
C TYR A 89 34.77 4.57 15.21
N PHE A 90 34.48 3.28 15.01
CA PHE A 90 35.11 2.20 15.79
C PHE A 90 36.63 2.16 15.58
N LEU A 91 37.11 2.37 14.35
CA LEU A 91 38.55 2.43 14.05
C LEU A 91 39.21 3.62 14.74
N CYS A 92 38.59 4.81 14.69
CA CYS A 92 39.08 6.01 15.36
C CYS A 92 39.18 5.83 16.87
N VAL A 93 38.17 5.23 17.50
CA VAL A 93 38.19 4.96 18.96
C VAL A 93 39.28 3.96 19.33
N ASN A 94 39.44 2.86 18.57
CA ASN A 94 40.52 1.91 18.83
C ASN A 94 41.92 2.51 18.60
N PHE A 95 42.06 3.36 17.57
CA PHE A 95 43.31 4.07 17.32
C PHE A 95 43.64 5.02 18.48
N CYS A 96 42.66 5.76 19.00
CA CYS A 96 42.83 6.63 20.17
C CYS A 96 43.34 5.83 21.38
N VAL A 97 42.68 4.72 21.71
CA VAL A 97 43.07 3.84 22.84
C VAL A 97 44.46 3.21 22.63
N PHE A 98 44.82 2.88 21.39
CA PHE A 98 46.13 2.33 21.05
C PHE A 98 47.22 3.38 21.24
N VAL A 99 46.99 4.60 20.75
CA VAL A 99 47.90 5.75 20.89
C VAL A 99 48.06 6.13 22.37
N ASP A 100 46.98 6.18 23.15
CA ASP A 100 47.01 6.45 24.59
C ASP A 100 47.83 5.40 25.36
N LYS A 101 47.68 4.11 25.04
CA LYS A 101 48.46 3.02 25.68
C LYS A 101 49.94 3.00 25.29
N PHE A 102 50.27 3.45 24.07
CA PHE A 102 51.66 3.49 23.60
C PHE A 102 52.41 4.75 24.03
N LEU A 103 51.75 5.91 24.06
CA LEU A 103 52.35 7.16 24.56
C LEU A 103 52.68 7.10 26.05
N PHE A 104 51.84 6.46 26.85
CA PHE A 104 52.07 6.31 28.30
C PHE A 104 53.21 5.33 28.65
N LYS A 105 53.78 4.64 27.66
CA LYS A 105 54.87 3.66 27.86
C LYS A 105 56.23 4.18 27.41
N ILE A 106 56.25 5.36 26.78
CA ILE A 106 57.46 6.04 26.26
C ILE A 106 57.85 7.24 27.16
N TYR A 107 56.95 7.68 28.04
CA TYR A 107 57.25 8.58 29.17
C TYR A 107 57.36 7.79 30.47
#